data_AF-A0A1L0BDM7-F1
#
_entry.id   AF-A0A1L0BDM7-F1
#
_cell.length_a   1.000
_cell.length_b   1.000
_cell.length_c   1.000
_cell.angle_alpha   90.00
_cell.angle_beta   90.00
_cell.angle_gamma   90.00
#
_symmetry.space_group_name_H-M   'P 1'
#
loop_
_entity.id
_entity.type
_entity.pdbx_description
1 polymer ?
#
loop_
_entity_poly.entity_id
_entity_poly.type
_entity_poly.pdbx_seq_one_letter_code
_entity_poly.pdbx_strand_id
1 'polypeptide(L)'
;MNKVIRLVPRTIPSWRTTPFLSRAVGQFRHSSSSSSSSNGVDVSNGSTHQIDHIHESLRKYMRWYPQDEVTYATIQTYLELYRNIHHTQDLLVGIVYENPQIKKSSKLLEALLADPLSSGSESWFQTLESRPRDINNMVSFSSDELVELLLPEAFQRTTNKITAESPVLSAAYRSQFPQVFDPLDSKPNNLILLEVNRDSDVSKLVDVCHFFIYVSNEFSTLMDAMPRHVQKKILVTVVDNPEYSPLSSEVSPVTFDMHYNVTHHAVKINSHKMVLGVREYFAEGSKAGSDYFDNLQQSNILELYKFLLWFLRTENLRDWLFHVIREEISHNTILEQYIRNVYDDLRLHTLIDCSSSMHAELQKDFIPNTDKFFLQKLRWWMLYWKNDNVEYALKDYFMANFMPKSISAYNYVKGQVVARLEDQKFAKYPDTFSISNPLDAFKQNLINERILLEVQLVVYATIMSAFIYYQLPFTILSLLGYGWFGIQAKTAIAVTSLGWVLGFNQVSKQWHEFSHKWLAKLYDEVRLVISKGCIDNGLLKELNARYEGAKDLARIRREVAESLDKVK
;
A
#
# COMPACT_ATOMS: atom_id res chain seq x y z
N MET A 1 34.32 -17.72 46.29
CA MET A 1 34.81 -16.50 45.63
C MET A 1 35.62 -16.91 44.41
N ASN A 2 35.05 -16.71 43.21
CA ASN A 2 35.67 -16.63 41.89
C ASN A 2 34.55 -16.78 40.85
N LYS A 3 34.04 -15.65 40.35
CA LYS A 3 33.02 -15.58 39.28
C LYS A 3 33.76 -15.45 37.95
N VAL A 4 33.73 -16.51 37.15
CA VAL A 4 34.13 -16.50 35.74
C VAL A 4 32.85 -16.43 34.91
N ILE A 5 32.61 -15.29 34.27
CA ILE A 5 31.50 -15.08 33.34
C ILE A 5 32.02 -15.44 31.94
N ARG A 6 31.57 -16.57 31.38
CA ARG A 6 31.80 -16.94 29.99
C ARG A 6 30.76 -16.27 29.10
N LEU A 7 31.24 -15.47 28.15
CA LEU A 7 30.47 -14.89 27.06
C LEU A 7 30.14 -15.99 26.02
N VAL A 8 28.87 -16.13 25.67
CA VAL A 8 28.40 -16.97 24.56
C VAL A 8 28.08 -16.04 23.38
N PRO A 9 28.68 -16.22 22.19
CA PRO A 9 28.35 -15.41 21.02
C PRO A 9 27.09 -15.94 20.32
N ARG A 10 26.15 -15.03 20.03
CA ARG A 10 24.98 -15.27 19.17
C ARG A 10 25.43 -15.44 17.71
N THR A 11 25.10 -16.59 17.13
CA THR A 11 25.25 -16.87 15.70
C THR A 11 24.10 -16.25 14.91
N ILE A 12 24.45 -15.50 13.87
CA ILE A 12 23.56 -14.94 12.84
C ILE A 12 23.47 -15.98 11.71
N PRO A 13 22.27 -16.38 11.22
CA PRO A 13 22.19 -17.21 10.03
C PRO A 13 22.40 -16.37 8.78
N SER A 14 23.44 -16.72 8.03
CA SER A 14 23.78 -16.20 6.72
C SER A 14 22.89 -16.82 5.64
N TRP A 15 22.26 -15.97 4.83
CA TRP A 15 21.59 -16.39 3.60
C TRP A 15 22.67 -16.73 2.55
N ARG A 16 22.71 -18.01 2.16
CA ARG A 16 23.56 -18.49 1.06
C ARG A 16 22.88 -18.18 -0.27
N THR A 17 23.51 -17.30 -1.03
CA THR A 17 23.48 -17.25 -2.49
C THR A 17 24.38 -18.35 -3.05
N THR A 18 23.92 -19.11 -4.05
CA THR A 18 24.77 -19.81 -5.05
C THR A 18 23.91 -20.37 -6.19
N PRO A 19 24.49 -20.69 -7.37
CA PRO A 19 24.03 -20.19 -8.67
C PRO A 19 23.82 -21.30 -9.73
N PHE A 20 23.54 -20.92 -11.00
CA PHE A 20 23.97 -21.56 -12.29
C PHE A 20 23.59 -23.06 -12.51
N LEU A 21 23.05 -23.59 -13.63
CA LEU A 21 23.30 -23.39 -15.06
C LEU A 21 22.31 -24.22 -15.92
N SER A 22 22.10 -23.71 -17.13
CA SER A 22 21.78 -24.36 -18.42
C SER A 22 21.79 -25.90 -18.57
N ARG A 23 20.80 -26.43 -19.30
CA ARG A 23 20.91 -26.99 -20.69
C ARG A 23 19.74 -27.94 -20.97
N ALA A 24 18.97 -27.67 -22.03
CA ALA A 24 18.57 -28.68 -22.99
C ALA A 24 18.26 -27.99 -24.33
N VAL A 25 19.17 -28.21 -25.28
CA VAL A 25 19.04 -27.89 -26.70
C VAL A 25 18.31 -29.06 -27.36
N GLY A 26 17.32 -28.77 -28.19
CA GLY A 26 16.65 -29.75 -29.04
C GLY A 26 15.99 -29.06 -30.22
N GLN A 27 16.80 -28.62 -31.18
CA GLN A 27 16.34 -28.23 -32.52
C GLN A 27 15.78 -29.46 -33.23
N PHE A 28 14.59 -29.37 -33.81
CA PHE A 28 14.30 -29.99 -35.11
C PHE A 28 13.28 -29.14 -35.88
N ARG A 29 13.77 -28.50 -36.94
CA ARG A 29 12.97 -27.98 -38.05
C ARG A 29 12.66 -29.16 -38.98
N HIS A 30 11.40 -29.31 -39.36
CA HIS A 30 11.07 -29.74 -40.72
C HIS A 30 9.88 -28.92 -41.22
N SER A 31 10.16 -28.17 -42.28
CA SER A 31 9.20 -27.54 -43.16
C SER A 31 8.51 -28.59 -44.02
N SER A 32 7.19 -28.56 -44.08
CA SER A 32 6.44 -29.01 -45.25
C SER A 32 5.29 -28.04 -45.50
N SER A 33 5.37 -27.43 -46.66
CA SER A 33 4.34 -26.66 -47.32
C SER A 33 3.15 -27.55 -47.69
N SER A 34 1.94 -27.13 -47.35
CA SER A 34 0.74 -27.47 -48.12
C SER A 34 -0.23 -26.29 -48.09
N SER A 35 -0.26 -25.60 -49.21
CA SER A 35 -1.33 -24.71 -49.64
C SER A 35 -2.63 -25.48 -49.78
N SER A 36 -3.67 -25.07 -49.08
CA SER A 36 -5.04 -25.25 -49.57
C SER A 36 -5.86 -24.04 -49.15
N SER A 37 -6.22 -23.27 -50.18
CA SER A 37 -7.16 -22.17 -50.17
C SER A 37 -8.57 -22.67 -49.86
N SER A 38 -9.18 -22.16 -48.80
CA SER A 38 -10.63 -22.05 -48.71
C SER A 38 -10.98 -20.66 -48.19
N ASN A 39 -11.68 -19.90 -49.03
CA ASN A 39 -12.25 -18.60 -48.70
C ASN A 39 -13.28 -18.80 -47.59
N GLY A 40 -12.91 -18.42 -46.37
CA GLY A 40 -13.78 -18.30 -45.21
C GLY A 40 -13.72 -16.86 -44.72
N VAL A 41 -14.85 -16.16 -44.86
CA VAL A 41 -15.13 -14.80 -44.42
C VAL A 41 -14.51 -14.48 -43.05
N ASP A 42 -13.55 -13.55 -43.05
CA ASP A 42 -12.92 -12.94 -41.87
C ASP A 42 -13.96 -12.16 -41.04
N VAL A 43 -14.50 -12.77 -39.99
CA VAL A 43 -15.23 -12.07 -38.91
C VAL A 43 -14.58 -12.35 -37.52
N SER A 44 -13.61 -13.25 -37.45
CA SER A 44 -12.99 -13.71 -36.19
C SER A 44 -11.70 -12.98 -35.76
N ASN A 45 -11.11 -12.13 -36.60
CA ASN A 45 -9.87 -11.41 -36.25
C ASN A 45 -10.10 -10.15 -35.39
N GLY A 46 -11.34 -9.64 -35.28
CA GLY A 46 -11.65 -8.45 -34.48
C GLY A 46 -11.76 -8.72 -32.98
N SER A 47 -12.30 -9.87 -32.59
CA SER A 47 -12.56 -10.21 -31.18
C SER A 47 -11.31 -10.63 -30.41
N THR A 48 -10.40 -11.38 -31.03
CA THR A 48 -9.14 -11.82 -30.42
C THR A 48 -8.20 -10.66 -30.12
N HIS A 49 -8.09 -9.68 -31.02
CA HIS A 49 -7.29 -8.47 -30.78
C HIS A 49 -7.83 -7.59 -29.64
N GLN A 50 -9.16 -7.53 -29.48
CA GLN A 50 -9.80 -6.75 -28.42
C GLN A 50 -9.57 -7.38 -27.03
N ILE A 51 -9.54 -8.70 -26.96
CA ILE A 51 -9.33 -9.46 -25.72
C ILE A 51 -7.87 -9.37 -25.25
N ASP A 52 -6.90 -9.54 -26.14
CA ASP A 52 -5.48 -9.42 -25.80
C ASP A 52 -5.16 -8.01 -25.24
N HIS A 53 -5.83 -6.99 -25.78
CA HIS A 53 -5.74 -5.62 -25.31
C HIS A 53 -6.31 -5.44 -23.88
N ILE A 54 -7.40 -6.11 -23.51
CA ILE A 54 -7.95 -6.09 -22.15
C ILE A 54 -6.95 -6.73 -21.18
N HIS A 55 -6.40 -7.88 -21.53
CA HIS A 55 -5.43 -8.59 -20.70
C HIS A 55 -4.18 -7.75 -20.47
N GLU A 56 -3.68 -7.08 -21.51
CA GLU A 56 -2.54 -6.17 -21.39
C GLU A 56 -2.87 -4.96 -20.51
N SER A 57 -4.08 -4.39 -20.65
CA SER A 57 -4.53 -3.24 -19.86
C SER A 57 -4.69 -3.57 -18.37
N LEU A 58 -5.28 -4.73 -18.03
CA LEU A 58 -5.39 -5.19 -16.65
C LEU A 58 -4.01 -5.52 -16.03
N ARG A 59 -3.10 -6.14 -16.80
CA ARG A 59 -1.71 -6.37 -16.34
C ARG A 59 -0.95 -5.06 -16.13
N LYS A 60 -1.17 -4.07 -17.01
CA LYS A 60 -0.62 -2.72 -16.85
C LYS A 60 -1.11 -2.10 -15.55
N TYR A 61 -2.40 -2.23 -15.23
CA TYR A 61 -2.94 -1.78 -13.95
C TYR A 61 -2.24 -2.45 -12.76
N MET A 62 -2.18 -3.79 -12.73
CA MET A 62 -1.54 -4.57 -11.66
C MET A 62 -0.07 -4.16 -11.42
N ARG A 63 0.66 -3.79 -12.48
CA ARG A 63 2.06 -3.34 -12.38
C ARG A 63 2.23 -1.99 -11.69
N TRP A 64 1.32 -1.05 -11.95
CA TRP A 64 1.41 0.34 -11.48
C TRP A 64 0.63 0.59 -10.18
N TYR A 65 -0.30 -0.30 -9.83
CA TYR A 65 -1.11 -0.27 -8.60
C TYR A 65 -0.95 -1.56 -7.77
N PRO A 66 0.27 -1.93 -7.34
CA PRO A 66 0.53 -3.23 -6.72
C PRO A 66 -0.05 -3.39 -5.31
N GLN A 67 -0.43 -2.30 -4.64
CA GLN A 67 -1.00 -2.36 -3.28
C GLN A 67 -2.52 -2.53 -3.29
N ASP A 68 -3.17 -2.56 -4.47
CA ASP A 68 -4.61 -2.78 -4.60
C ASP A 68 -4.89 -4.30 -4.67
N GLU A 69 -4.71 -4.97 -3.52
CA GLU A 69 -4.82 -6.43 -3.40
C GLU A 69 -6.21 -6.94 -3.78
N VAL A 70 -7.27 -6.16 -3.49
CA VAL A 70 -8.67 -6.53 -3.71
C VAL A 70 -9.01 -6.53 -5.19
N THR A 71 -8.74 -5.43 -5.89
CA THR A 71 -8.96 -5.35 -7.34
C THR A 71 -8.09 -6.37 -8.06
N TYR A 72 -6.87 -6.58 -7.57
CA TYR A 72 -5.94 -7.59 -8.09
C TYR A 72 -6.51 -9.01 -8.00
N ALA A 73 -7.05 -9.42 -6.86
CA ALA A 73 -7.69 -10.73 -6.69
C ALA A 73 -8.86 -10.91 -7.65
N THR A 74 -9.73 -9.90 -7.78
CA THR A 74 -10.86 -9.90 -8.72
C THR A 74 -10.38 -10.01 -10.18
N ILE A 75 -9.32 -9.29 -10.56
CA ILE A 75 -8.68 -9.41 -11.88
C ILE A 75 -8.13 -10.83 -12.10
N GLN A 76 -7.49 -11.44 -11.10
CA GLN A 76 -6.99 -12.81 -11.22
C GLN A 76 -8.12 -13.81 -11.45
N THR A 77 -9.19 -13.73 -10.66
CA THR A 77 -10.39 -14.58 -10.84
C THR A 77 -10.98 -14.40 -12.24
N TYR A 78 -11.10 -13.15 -12.72
CA TYR A 78 -11.55 -12.88 -14.09
C TYR A 78 -10.64 -13.53 -15.15
N LEU A 79 -9.33 -13.41 -15.02
CA LEU A 79 -8.36 -14.00 -15.96
C LEU A 79 -8.36 -15.54 -15.91
N GLU A 80 -8.61 -16.14 -14.76
CA GLU A 80 -8.73 -17.60 -14.60
C GLU A 80 -9.99 -18.15 -15.28
N LEU A 81 -11.14 -17.52 -15.02
CA LEU A 81 -12.41 -17.84 -15.69
C LEU A 81 -12.28 -17.69 -17.22
N TYR A 82 -11.60 -16.64 -17.67
CA TYR A 82 -11.36 -16.41 -19.10
C TYR A 82 -10.50 -17.52 -19.75
N ARG A 83 -9.50 -18.05 -19.05
CA ARG A 83 -8.66 -19.12 -19.60
C ARG A 83 -9.40 -20.45 -19.77
N ASN A 84 -10.41 -20.67 -18.94
CA ASN A 84 -11.09 -21.96 -18.82
C ASN A 84 -12.54 -21.91 -19.31
N ILE A 85 -12.86 -21.03 -20.28
CA ILE A 85 -14.23 -20.83 -20.81
C ILE A 85 -14.93 -22.14 -21.22
N HIS A 86 -14.19 -23.12 -21.73
CA HIS A 86 -14.75 -24.39 -22.21
C HIS A 86 -14.71 -25.54 -21.20
N HIS A 87 -14.17 -25.31 -19.99
CA HIS A 87 -14.01 -26.33 -18.96
C HIS A 87 -14.89 -26.02 -17.76
N THR A 88 -15.52 -27.05 -17.20
CA THR A 88 -16.21 -26.95 -15.91
C THR A 88 -15.18 -26.80 -14.81
N GLN A 89 -15.33 -25.75 -13.99
CA GLN A 89 -14.45 -25.45 -12.86
C GLN A 89 -15.19 -25.56 -11.54
N ASP A 90 -14.47 -25.59 -10.43
CA ASP A 90 -15.03 -25.51 -9.08
C ASP A 90 -15.05 -24.05 -8.61
N LEU A 91 -16.26 -23.49 -8.44
CA LEU A 91 -16.44 -22.14 -7.95
C LEU A 91 -16.66 -22.16 -6.43
N LEU A 92 -15.75 -21.52 -5.71
CA LEU A 92 -15.91 -21.26 -4.28
C LEU A 92 -16.79 -20.04 -4.03
N VAL A 93 -17.93 -20.25 -3.37
CA VAL A 93 -18.90 -19.21 -3.00
C VAL A 93 -19.04 -19.15 -1.48
N GLY A 94 -18.83 -17.97 -0.91
CA GLY A 94 -18.95 -17.77 0.53
C GLY A 94 -20.38 -17.42 0.95
N ILE A 95 -20.88 -17.97 2.05
CA ILE A 95 -22.14 -17.58 2.70
C ILE A 95 -21.79 -16.83 3.98
N VAL A 96 -22.25 -15.58 4.09
CA VAL A 96 -22.04 -14.71 5.25
C VAL A 96 -23.39 -14.31 5.81
N TYR A 97 -23.56 -14.44 7.12
CA TYR A 97 -24.77 -14.02 7.82
C TYR A 97 -24.59 -12.61 8.38
N GLU A 98 -25.65 -11.80 8.33
CA GLU A 98 -25.63 -10.43 8.84
C GLU A 98 -25.28 -10.35 10.33
N ASN A 99 -25.81 -11.25 11.15
CA ASN A 99 -25.55 -11.26 12.57
C ASN A 99 -25.64 -12.68 13.17
N PRO A 100 -25.16 -12.89 14.41
CA PRO A 100 -25.18 -14.19 15.06
C PRO A 100 -26.58 -14.77 15.32
N GLN A 101 -27.62 -13.93 15.37
CA GLN A 101 -29.01 -14.39 15.54
C GLN A 101 -29.51 -15.04 14.25
N ILE A 102 -29.32 -14.37 13.11
CA ILE A 102 -29.66 -14.88 11.78
C ILE A 102 -28.84 -16.13 11.46
N LYS A 103 -27.56 -16.14 11.83
CA LYS A 103 -26.72 -17.33 11.76
C LYS A 103 -27.29 -18.53 12.51
N LYS A 104 -28.09 -18.33 13.58
CA LYS A 104 -28.72 -19.42 14.34
C LYS A 104 -30.11 -19.79 13.80
N SER A 105 -30.90 -18.79 13.42
CA SER A 105 -32.27 -19.00 12.96
C SER A 105 -32.31 -19.50 11.52
N SER A 106 -31.53 -18.91 10.60
CA SER A 106 -31.57 -19.26 9.18
C SER A 106 -31.21 -20.72 8.96
N LYS A 107 -31.98 -21.35 8.07
CA LYS A 107 -31.79 -22.71 7.57
C LYS A 107 -31.44 -22.72 6.09
N LEU A 108 -30.85 -21.63 5.59
CA LEU A 108 -30.54 -21.47 4.17
C LEU A 108 -29.71 -22.63 3.61
N LEU A 109 -28.60 -23.00 4.26
CA LEU A 109 -27.72 -24.04 3.75
C LEU A 109 -28.43 -25.40 3.70
N GLU A 110 -29.22 -25.71 4.74
CA GLU A 110 -30.06 -26.89 4.78
C GLU A 110 -31.12 -26.88 3.68
N ALA A 111 -31.83 -25.76 3.51
CA ALA A 111 -32.87 -25.60 2.50
C ALA A 111 -32.32 -25.66 1.06
N LEU A 112 -31.14 -25.08 0.83
CA LEU A 112 -30.48 -25.01 -0.47
C LEU A 112 -29.90 -26.36 -0.91
N LEU A 113 -29.48 -27.20 0.03
CA LEU A 113 -28.85 -28.49 -0.26
C LEU A 113 -29.79 -29.68 -0.07
N ALA A 114 -30.93 -29.47 0.57
CA ALA A 114 -31.95 -30.49 0.72
C ALA A 114 -32.53 -30.89 -0.63
N ASP A 115 -32.36 -32.17 -0.95
CA ASP A 115 -33.08 -32.80 -2.04
C ASP A 115 -33.51 -34.21 -1.59
N PRO A 116 -34.74 -34.37 -1.07
CA PRO A 116 -35.23 -35.65 -0.60
C PRO A 116 -35.41 -36.69 -1.71
N LEU A 117 -35.35 -36.28 -2.98
CA LEU A 117 -35.42 -37.19 -4.14
C LEU A 117 -34.05 -37.78 -4.50
N SER A 118 -32.96 -37.17 -4.01
CA SER A 118 -31.61 -37.66 -4.23
C SER A 118 -31.29 -38.86 -3.33
N SER A 119 -30.55 -39.83 -3.87
CA SER A 119 -30.14 -41.05 -3.16
C SER A 119 -29.24 -40.70 -1.98
N GLY A 120 -29.52 -41.26 -0.79
CA GLY A 120 -28.70 -41.04 0.41
C GLY A 120 -28.86 -39.66 1.06
N SER A 121 -29.84 -38.85 0.60
CA SER A 121 -30.00 -37.46 0.99
C SER A 121 -30.24 -37.20 2.47
N GLU A 122 -30.95 -38.11 3.14
CA GLU A 122 -31.20 -38.03 4.57
C GLU A 122 -29.90 -37.99 5.39
N SER A 123 -28.87 -38.74 4.97
CA SER A 123 -27.61 -38.86 5.72
C SER A 123 -26.80 -37.55 5.74
N TRP A 124 -26.64 -36.89 4.58
CA TRP A 124 -25.95 -35.61 4.52
C TRP A 124 -26.83 -34.47 5.04
N PHE A 125 -28.16 -34.56 4.90
CA PHE A 125 -29.08 -33.59 5.48
C PHE A 125 -28.97 -33.55 7.01
N GLN A 126 -28.97 -34.71 7.67
CA GLN A 126 -28.73 -34.81 9.13
C GLN A 126 -27.35 -34.26 9.53
N THR A 127 -26.33 -34.51 8.70
CA THR A 127 -24.97 -33.96 8.92
C THR A 127 -24.95 -32.44 8.82
N LEU A 128 -25.66 -31.87 7.84
CA LEU A 128 -25.81 -30.42 7.72
C LEU A 128 -26.56 -29.85 8.92
N GLU A 129 -27.66 -30.45 9.37
CA GLU A 129 -28.42 -29.96 10.52
C GLU A 129 -27.64 -29.97 11.84
N SER A 130 -26.81 -31.00 12.04
CA SER A 130 -26.01 -31.19 13.27
C SER A 130 -24.65 -30.50 13.23
N ARG A 131 -24.30 -29.81 12.14
CA ARG A 131 -22.99 -29.18 11.95
C ARG A 131 -22.70 -28.11 13.01
N PRO A 132 -21.44 -27.94 13.41
CA PRO A 132 -21.04 -26.84 14.29
C PRO A 132 -21.13 -25.49 13.56
N ARG A 133 -21.88 -24.54 14.11
CA ARG A 133 -22.02 -23.16 13.56
C ARG A 133 -21.02 -22.15 14.14
N ASP A 134 -20.04 -22.63 14.92
CA ASP A 134 -18.97 -21.82 15.52
C ASP A 134 -17.63 -21.90 14.77
N ILE A 135 -17.53 -22.85 13.84
CA ILE A 135 -16.40 -23.03 12.91
C ILE A 135 -16.91 -22.93 11.48
N ASN A 136 -16.04 -22.57 10.54
CA ASN A 136 -16.43 -22.47 9.14
C ASN A 136 -16.72 -23.88 8.58
N ASN A 137 -17.76 -23.99 7.76
CA ASN A 137 -18.14 -25.27 7.14
C ASN A 137 -18.00 -25.14 5.61
N MET A 138 -17.29 -26.07 5.00
CA MET A 138 -17.15 -26.17 3.56
C MET A 138 -17.95 -27.37 3.06
N VAL A 139 -18.84 -27.15 2.11
CA VAL A 139 -19.68 -28.19 1.51
C VAL A 139 -19.35 -28.36 0.03
N SER A 140 -19.04 -29.59 -0.38
CA SER A 140 -18.69 -29.95 -1.76
C SER A 140 -19.37 -31.25 -2.20
N PHE A 141 -19.41 -31.49 -3.51
CA PHE A 141 -19.90 -32.74 -4.10
C PHE A 141 -18.87 -33.87 -3.95
N SER A 142 -19.31 -35.13 -3.85
CA SER A 142 -18.45 -36.29 -3.51
C SER A 142 -17.54 -36.78 -4.64
N SER A 143 -17.88 -36.49 -5.90
CA SER A 143 -17.24 -37.10 -7.08
C SER A 143 -16.04 -36.34 -7.64
N ASP A 144 -15.75 -35.14 -7.16
CA ASP A 144 -14.61 -34.38 -7.68
C ASP A 144 -13.35 -34.81 -6.92
N GLU A 145 -12.35 -35.32 -7.65
CA GLU A 145 -10.97 -35.35 -7.17
C GLU A 145 -10.68 -33.93 -6.69
N LEU A 146 -10.69 -33.71 -5.37
CA LEU A 146 -10.56 -32.39 -4.76
C LEU A 146 -9.38 -31.68 -5.42
N VAL A 147 -9.67 -30.80 -6.37
CA VAL A 147 -8.70 -29.81 -6.82
C VAL A 147 -8.36 -29.09 -5.53
N GLU A 148 -7.09 -29.13 -5.13
CA GLU A 148 -6.63 -28.47 -3.91
C GLU A 148 -6.97 -26.98 -4.01
N LEU A 149 -8.15 -26.60 -3.51
CA LEU A 149 -8.54 -25.21 -3.39
C LEU A 149 -7.48 -24.56 -2.52
N LEU A 150 -6.84 -23.54 -3.08
CA LEU A 150 -5.83 -22.71 -2.44
C LEU A 150 -6.49 -21.82 -1.36
N LEU A 151 -7.12 -22.46 -0.38
CA LEU A 151 -7.47 -21.81 0.88
C LEU A 151 -6.15 -21.58 1.65
N PRO A 152 -6.01 -20.46 2.37
CA PRO A 152 -4.85 -20.25 3.22
C PRO A 152 -4.70 -21.42 4.21
N GLU A 153 -3.47 -21.91 4.44
CA GLU A 153 -3.25 -23.12 5.26
C GLU A 153 -3.89 -23.04 6.66
N ALA A 154 -3.93 -21.84 7.24
CA ALA A 154 -4.57 -21.59 8.52
C ALA A 154 -6.08 -21.90 8.50
N PHE A 155 -6.74 -21.65 7.37
CA PHE A 155 -8.16 -21.93 7.18
C PHE A 155 -8.45 -23.39 6.90
N GLN A 156 -7.61 -24.07 6.12
CA GLN A 156 -7.79 -25.50 5.83
C GLN A 156 -7.80 -26.34 7.11
N ARG A 157 -7.02 -25.96 8.13
CA ARG A 157 -6.93 -26.69 9.40
C ARG A 157 -8.14 -26.48 10.34
N THR A 158 -8.87 -25.39 10.17
CA THR A 158 -9.99 -25.02 11.08
C THR A 158 -11.36 -25.20 10.46
N THR A 159 -11.43 -25.49 9.16
CA THR A 159 -12.68 -25.61 8.41
C THR A 159 -13.16 -27.05 8.43
N ASN A 160 -14.41 -27.27 8.81
CA ASN A 160 -15.06 -28.55 8.75
C ASN A 160 -15.51 -28.84 7.31
N LYS A 161 -15.17 -30.01 6.76
CA LYS A 161 -15.50 -30.40 5.40
C LYS A 161 -16.68 -31.37 5.41
N ILE A 162 -17.72 -31.06 4.66
CA ILE A 162 -18.94 -31.85 4.54
C ILE A 162 -19.11 -32.20 3.06
N THR A 163 -19.31 -33.48 2.76
CA THR A 163 -19.65 -33.93 1.42
C THR A 163 -21.16 -34.10 1.32
N ALA A 164 -21.79 -33.47 0.33
CA ALA A 164 -23.22 -33.61 0.05
C ALA A 164 -23.43 -33.89 -1.44
N GLU A 165 -24.17 -34.94 -1.78
CA GLU A 165 -24.48 -35.28 -3.17
C GLU A 165 -25.71 -34.51 -3.68
N SER A 166 -25.81 -33.24 -3.28
CA SER A 166 -26.90 -32.36 -3.71
C SER A 166 -26.73 -31.96 -5.18
N PRO A 167 -27.77 -32.09 -6.03
CA PRO A 167 -27.68 -31.69 -7.44
C PRO A 167 -27.30 -30.23 -7.65
N VAL A 168 -27.58 -29.36 -6.68
CA VAL A 168 -27.20 -27.93 -6.72
C VAL A 168 -25.69 -27.75 -6.76
N LEU A 169 -24.91 -28.67 -6.18
CA LEU A 169 -23.44 -28.57 -6.12
C LEU A 169 -22.75 -29.01 -7.41
N SER A 170 -23.33 -29.95 -8.16
CA SER A 170 -22.71 -30.51 -9.37
C SER A 170 -23.20 -29.83 -10.65
N ALA A 171 -22.27 -29.46 -11.53
CA ALA A 171 -22.56 -28.97 -12.87
C ALA A 171 -23.41 -29.95 -13.70
N ALA A 172 -23.21 -31.26 -13.51
CA ALA A 172 -23.84 -32.30 -14.32
C ALA A 172 -25.29 -32.57 -13.93
N TYR A 173 -25.61 -32.43 -12.63
CA TYR A 173 -26.92 -32.80 -12.08
C TYR A 173 -27.83 -31.59 -11.79
N ARG A 174 -27.31 -30.36 -11.85
CA ARG A 174 -28.09 -29.15 -11.55
C ARG A 174 -29.27 -28.98 -12.51
N SER A 175 -30.44 -28.66 -11.95
CA SER A 175 -31.67 -28.35 -12.70
C SER A 175 -31.44 -27.18 -13.67
N GLN A 176 -31.91 -27.30 -14.91
CA GLN A 176 -31.59 -26.36 -16.01
C GLN A 176 -32.69 -25.32 -16.33
N PHE A 177 -33.92 -25.47 -15.80
CA PHE A 177 -35.06 -24.56 -16.01
C PHE A 177 -35.24 -24.05 -17.46
N PRO A 178 -35.41 -24.94 -18.46
CA PRO A 178 -35.38 -24.58 -19.89
C PRO A 178 -36.57 -23.71 -20.36
N GLN A 179 -37.63 -23.59 -19.55
CA GLN A 179 -38.76 -22.70 -19.86
C GLN A 179 -38.52 -21.25 -19.43
N VAL A 180 -37.50 -21.03 -18.61
CA VAL A 180 -37.15 -19.71 -18.04
C VAL A 180 -35.90 -19.15 -18.69
N PHE A 181 -34.91 -20.01 -18.94
CA PHE A 181 -33.66 -19.63 -19.60
C PHE A 181 -33.59 -20.23 -20.99
N ASP A 182 -33.12 -19.42 -21.94
CA ASP A 182 -32.77 -19.91 -23.26
C ASP A 182 -31.66 -20.96 -23.15
N PRO A 183 -31.64 -21.97 -24.05
CA PRO A 183 -30.55 -22.94 -24.11
C PRO A 183 -29.27 -22.18 -24.45
N LEU A 184 -28.38 -22.11 -23.46
CA LEU A 184 -27.09 -21.45 -23.57
C LEU A 184 -26.02 -22.51 -23.78
N ASP A 185 -25.03 -22.17 -24.59
CA ASP A 185 -23.97 -23.09 -25.01
C ASP A 185 -23.01 -23.46 -23.87
N SER A 186 -22.95 -22.64 -22.81
CA SER A 186 -22.05 -22.84 -21.69
C SER A 186 -22.63 -23.79 -20.64
N LYS A 187 -21.83 -24.79 -20.22
CA LYS A 187 -22.17 -25.63 -19.08
C LYS A 187 -21.94 -24.86 -17.78
N PRO A 188 -22.81 -25.00 -16.77
CA PRO A 188 -22.60 -24.35 -15.50
C PRO A 188 -21.41 -25.00 -14.76
N ASN A 189 -20.78 -24.25 -13.85
CA ASN A 189 -19.65 -24.75 -13.06
C ASN A 189 -20.09 -25.52 -11.81
N ASN A 190 -19.19 -26.32 -11.25
CA ASN A 190 -19.38 -26.93 -9.93
C ASN A 190 -19.39 -25.84 -8.85
N LEU A 191 -20.14 -26.08 -7.79
CA LEU A 191 -20.32 -25.14 -6.68
C LEU A 191 -19.75 -25.73 -5.41
N ILE A 192 -18.90 -24.96 -4.73
CA ILE A 192 -18.41 -25.25 -3.39
C ILE A 192 -18.87 -24.13 -2.48
N LEU A 193 -19.63 -24.48 -1.44
CA LEU A 193 -20.19 -23.52 -0.51
C LEU A 193 -19.32 -23.44 0.74
N LEU A 194 -18.88 -22.24 1.09
CA LEU A 194 -18.16 -21.96 2.32
C LEU A 194 -19.01 -21.11 3.25
N GLU A 195 -19.58 -21.74 4.28
CA GLU A 195 -20.26 -21.04 5.35
C GLU A 195 -19.24 -20.37 6.29
N VAL A 196 -19.15 -19.04 6.23
CA VAL A 196 -18.22 -18.25 7.03
C VAL A 196 -18.91 -17.89 8.35
N ASN A 197 -18.54 -18.61 9.41
CA ASN A 197 -19.17 -18.51 10.72
C ASN A 197 -18.44 -17.56 11.68
N ARG A 198 -17.24 -17.09 11.32
CA ARG A 198 -16.42 -16.14 12.07
C ARG A 198 -16.24 -14.83 11.30
N ASP A 199 -16.67 -13.72 11.88
CA ASP A 199 -16.64 -12.40 11.23
C ASP A 199 -15.20 -11.95 10.89
N SER A 200 -14.22 -12.31 11.73
CA SER A 200 -12.80 -12.00 11.52
C SER A 200 -12.19 -12.65 10.27
N ASP A 201 -12.87 -13.64 9.72
CA ASP A 201 -12.38 -14.46 8.63
C ASP A 201 -12.89 -13.98 7.27
N VAL A 202 -13.99 -13.22 7.25
CA VAL A 202 -14.62 -12.74 6.02
C VAL A 202 -13.62 -11.95 5.17
N SER A 203 -12.91 -10.99 5.76
CA SER A 203 -11.93 -10.16 5.05
C SER A 203 -10.75 -10.95 4.49
N LYS A 204 -10.37 -12.07 5.12
CA LYS A 204 -9.26 -12.93 4.66
C LYS A 204 -9.66 -13.86 3.52
N LEU A 205 -10.96 -14.14 3.40
CA LEU A 205 -11.51 -15.06 2.40
C LEU A 205 -11.99 -14.33 1.13
N VAL A 206 -11.99 -12.99 1.14
CA VAL A 206 -12.39 -12.17 -0.01
C VAL A 206 -11.55 -12.48 -1.23
N ASP A 207 -10.25 -12.70 -1.08
CA ASP A 207 -9.36 -12.93 -2.22
C ASP A 207 -9.57 -14.31 -2.86
N VAL A 208 -10.11 -15.27 -2.11
CA VAL A 208 -10.25 -16.67 -2.54
C VAL A 208 -11.66 -16.99 -3.02
N CYS A 209 -12.68 -16.34 -2.47
CA CYS A 209 -14.06 -16.54 -2.90
C CYS A 209 -14.31 -15.80 -4.23
N HIS A 210 -15.05 -16.45 -5.12
CA HIS A 210 -15.48 -15.86 -6.39
C HIS A 210 -16.51 -14.75 -6.14
N PHE A 211 -17.48 -15.03 -5.27
CA PHE A 211 -18.45 -14.07 -4.75
C PHE A 211 -19.03 -14.53 -3.39
N PHE A 212 -19.77 -13.65 -2.73
CA PHE A 212 -20.48 -13.91 -1.49
C PHE A 212 -22.00 -13.84 -1.66
N ILE A 213 -22.68 -14.71 -0.91
CA ILE A 213 -24.11 -14.68 -0.62
C ILE A 213 -24.27 -14.11 0.78
N TYR A 214 -24.94 -12.97 0.90
CA TYR A 214 -25.23 -12.33 2.17
C TYR A 214 -26.62 -12.73 2.66
N VAL A 215 -26.75 -13.19 3.90
CA VAL A 215 -28.02 -13.66 4.45
C VAL A 215 -28.50 -12.72 5.54
N SER A 216 -29.70 -12.18 5.36
CA SER A 216 -30.37 -11.28 6.31
C SER A 216 -31.82 -11.71 6.52
N ASN A 217 -32.47 -11.20 7.57
CA ASN A 217 -33.91 -11.34 7.79
C ASN A 217 -34.72 -10.19 7.16
N GLU A 218 -34.09 -9.07 6.83
CA GLU A 218 -34.73 -7.85 6.32
C GLU A 218 -33.87 -7.20 5.22
N PHE A 219 -34.43 -6.22 4.51
CA PHE A 219 -33.61 -5.36 3.64
C PHE A 219 -32.83 -4.37 4.51
N SER A 220 -31.71 -4.83 5.04
CA SER A 220 -30.93 -4.11 6.03
C SER A 220 -29.81 -3.27 5.41
N THR A 221 -29.58 -2.08 5.97
CA THR A 221 -28.41 -1.24 5.67
C THR A 221 -27.14 -1.73 6.39
N LEU A 222 -27.21 -2.79 7.21
CA LEU A 222 -26.03 -3.32 7.90
C LEU A 222 -25.00 -3.94 6.96
N MET A 223 -25.39 -4.24 5.70
CA MET A 223 -24.42 -4.51 4.64
C MET A 223 -23.42 -3.35 4.50
N ASP A 224 -23.85 -2.10 4.68
CA ASP A 224 -22.99 -0.90 4.61
C ASP A 224 -21.94 -0.84 5.73
N ALA A 225 -22.14 -1.59 6.83
CA ALA A 225 -21.18 -1.68 7.93
C ALA A 225 -20.01 -2.63 7.64
N MET A 226 -20.15 -3.51 6.63
CA MET A 226 -19.07 -4.40 6.21
C MET A 226 -17.92 -3.60 5.54
N PRO A 227 -16.70 -4.13 5.51
CA PRO A 227 -15.63 -3.49 4.75
C PRO A 227 -16.00 -3.40 3.26
N ARG A 228 -15.72 -2.25 2.63
CA ARG A 228 -16.06 -1.99 1.21
C ARG A 228 -15.59 -3.09 0.25
N HIS A 229 -14.44 -3.70 0.52
CA HIS A 229 -13.90 -4.79 -0.30
C HIS A 229 -14.74 -6.07 -0.23
N VAL A 230 -15.40 -6.34 0.90
CA VAL A 230 -16.34 -7.47 1.00
C VAL A 230 -17.64 -7.12 0.29
N GLN A 231 -18.18 -5.93 0.53
CA GLN A 231 -19.46 -5.47 -0.04
C GLN A 231 -19.52 -5.65 -1.55
N LYS A 232 -18.45 -5.26 -2.24
CA LYS A 232 -18.38 -5.33 -3.70
C LYS A 232 -18.29 -6.75 -4.27
N LYS A 233 -17.90 -7.73 -3.46
CA LYS A 233 -17.94 -9.16 -3.83
C LYS A 233 -19.25 -9.83 -3.42
N ILE A 234 -20.18 -9.13 -2.76
CA ILE A 234 -21.52 -9.68 -2.48
C ILE A 234 -22.35 -9.57 -3.76
N LEU A 235 -22.62 -10.71 -4.37
CA LEU A 235 -23.41 -10.78 -5.60
C LEU A 235 -24.92 -10.80 -5.28
N VAL A 236 -25.32 -11.46 -4.19
CA VAL A 236 -26.73 -11.60 -3.83
C VAL A 236 -26.97 -11.50 -2.33
N THR A 237 -28.04 -10.81 -1.95
CA THR A 237 -28.60 -10.82 -0.60
C THR A 237 -29.85 -11.69 -0.55
N VAL A 238 -29.79 -12.72 0.29
CA VAL A 238 -30.91 -13.61 0.58
C VAL A 238 -31.62 -13.10 1.82
N VAL A 239 -32.85 -12.65 1.65
CA VAL A 239 -33.73 -12.20 2.74
C VAL A 239 -34.57 -13.37 3.21
N ASP A 240 -34.12 -14.05 4.27
CA ASP A 240 -34.74 -15.25 4.85
C ASP A 240 -35.66 -14.86 6.02
N ASN A 241 -36.97 -14.82 5.77
CA ASN A 241 -37.97 -14.36 6.74
C ASN A 241 -39.29 -15.14 6.62
N PRO A 242 -39.92 -15.54 7.73
CA PRO A 242 -41.19 -16.25 7.73
C PRO A 242 -42.42 -15.46 7.24
N GLU A 243 -42.42 -14.13 7.25
CA GLU A 243 -43.62 -13.29 7.04
C GLU A 243 -44.31 -13.50 5.69
N TYR A 244 -43.54 -13.45 4.60
CA TYR A 244 -44.07 -13.59 3.24
C TYR A 244 -42.94 -13.93 2.27
N SER A 245 -43.10 -14.98 1.47
CA SER A 245 -42.21 -15.29 0.35
C SER A 245 -43.06 -15.47 -0.90
N PRO A 246 -42.65 -14.90 -2.04
CA PRO A 246 -43.38 -15.09 -3.29
C PRO A 246 -43.36 -16.58 -3.68
N LEU A 247 -44.39 -17.03 -4.37
CA LEU A 247 -44.44 -18.41 -4.85
C LEU A 247 -43.46 -18.57 -6.02
N SER A 248 -42.55 -19.54 -5.93
CA SER A 248 -41.70 -19.96 -7.05
C SER A 248 -42.11 -21.32 -7.56
N SER A 249 -42.08 -21.51 -8.87
CA SER A 249 -42.13 -22.83 -9.50
C SER A 249 -40.98 -22.97 -10.50
N GLU A 250 -40.78 -24.15 -11.07
CA GLU A 250 -39.75 -24.34 -12.10
C GLU A 250 -39.97 -23.46 -13.34
N VAL A 251 -41.21 -23.05 -13.58
CA VAL A 251 -41.65 -22.29 -14.75
C VAL A 251 -41.92 -20.82 -14.45
N SER A 252 -41.91 -20.41 -13.17
CA SER A 252 -42.10 -19.00 -12.82
C SER A 252 -40.96 -18.16 -13.40
N PRO A 253 -41.25 -16.96 -13.95
CA PRO A 253 -40.20 -16.06 -14.43
C PRO A 253 -39.29 -15.64 -13.26
N VAL A 254 -38.02 -15.36 -13.56
CA VAL A 254 -37.09 -14.81 -12.58
C VAL A 254 -37.42 -13.34 -12.29
N THR A 255 -37.19 -12.95 -11.04
CA THR A 255 -37.38 -11.59 -10.51
C THR A 255 -36.09 -10.79 -10.48
N PHE A 256 -34.93 -11.45 -10.53
CA PHE A 256 -33.63 -10.79 -10.58
C PHE A 256 -33.29 -10.36 -12.02
N ASP A 257 -32.56 -9.26 -12.14
CA ASP A 257 -32.04 -8.80 -13.43
C ASP A 257 -30.93 -9.76 -13.92
N MET A 258 -31.02 -10.18 -15.18
CA MET A 258 -30.01 -11.02 -15.83
C MET A 258 -28.86 -10.20 -16.42
N HIS A 259 -28.97 -8.86 -16.47
CA HIS A 259 -27.93 -7.98 -16.98
C HIS A 259 -26.75 -7.85 -16.00
N TYR A 260 -25.53 -7.93 -16.53
CA TYR A 260 -24.28 -7.80 -15.78
C TYR A 260 -24.06 -6.41 -15.12
N ASN A 261 -24.84 -5.40 -15.52
CA ASN A 261 -24.75 -4.03 -14.97
C ASN A 261 -25.30 -3.92 -13.55
N VAL A 262 -26.07 -4.91 -13.09
CA VAL A 262 -26.56 -4.94 -11.71
C VAL A 262 -25.48 -5.60 -10.86
N THR A 263 -24.86 -4.80 -9.98
CA THR A 263 -23.77 -5.26 -9.12
C THR A 263 -24.26 -6.08 -7.93
N HIS A 264 -25.53 -5.92 -7.53
CA HIS A 264 -26.12 -6.53 -6.35
C HIS A 264 -27.57 -6.95 -6.59
N HIS A 265 -27.89 -8.20 -6.27
CA HIS A 265 -29.23 -8.77 -6.37
C HIS A 265 -29.83 -9.06 -5.00
N ALA A 266 -31.15 -9.16 -4.92
CA ALA A 266 -31.83 -9.59 -3.71
C ALA A 266 -32.89 -10.64 -4.01
N VAL A 267 -32.90 -11.72 -3.23
CA VAL A 267 -33.87 -12.82 -3.33
C VAL A 267 -34.49 -13.06 -1.96
N LYS A 268 -35.82 -12.97 -1.87
CA LYS A 268 -36.54 -13.25 -0.62
C LYS A 268 -36.92 -14.73 -0.55
N ILE A 269 -36.63 -15.41 0.55
CA ILE A 269 -36.97 -16.82 0.75
C ILE A 269 -37.54 -17.07 2.15
N ASN A 270 -38.04 -18.28 2.36
CA ASN A 270 -38.36 -18.82 3.68
C ASN A 270 -37.76 -20.21 3.82
N SER A 271 -36.54 -20.28 4.36
CA SER A 271 -35.78 -21.53 4.49
C SER A 271 -36.45 -22.54 5.43
N HIS A 272 -37.22 -22.06 6.41
CA HIS A 272 -37.90 -22.91 7.39
C HIS A 272 -39.01 -23.74 6.76
N LYS A 273 -39.78 -23.17 5.82
CA LYS A 273 -40.82 -23.90 5.09
C LYS A 273 -40.23 -25.04 4.27
N MET A 274 -39.14 -24.76 3.54
CA MET A 274 -38.46 -25.80 2.76
C MET A 274 -37.97 -26.94 3.66
N VAL A 275 -37.31 -26.62 4.77
CA VAL A 275 -36.82 -27.63 5.73
C VAL A 275 -37.97 -28.41 6.37
N LEU A 276 -39.12 -27.77 6.66
CA LEU A 276 -40.31 -28.47 7.16
C LEU A 276 -40.79 -29.54 6.17
N GLY A 277 -41.00 -29.16 4.91
CA GLY A 277 -41.46 -30.10 3.88
C GLY A 277 -40.47 -31.24 3.63
N VAL A 278 -39.17 -30.97 3.70
CA VAL A 278 -38.12 -31.99 3.57
C VAL A 278 -38.18 -32.99 4.74
N ARG A 279 -38.34 -32.50 5.97
CA ARG A 279 -38.45 -33.37 7.16
C ARG A 279 -39.71 -34.23 7.12
N GLU A 280 -40.84 -33.65 6.72
CA GLU A 280 -42.09 -34.38 6.52
C GLU A 280 -41.94 -35.48 5.46
N TYR A 281 -41.26 -35.17 4.35
CA TYR A 281 -40.96 -36.16 3.32
C TYR A 281 -40.04 -37.29 3.82
N PHE A 282 -39.00 -36.99 4.61
CA PHE A 282 -38.16 -38.04 5.19
C PHE A 282 -38.92 -38.91 6.21
N ALA A 283 -39.84 -38.33 6.98
CA ALA A 283 -40.63 -39.05 7.98
C ALA A 283 -41.72 -39.94 7.37
N GLU A 284 -42.44 -39.45 6.35
CA GLU A 284 -43.64 -40.11 5.81
C GLU A 284 -43.47 -40.65 4.38
N GLY A 285 -42.34 -40.36 3.75
CA GLY A 285 -42.03 -40.73 2.37
C GLY A 285 -42.96 -40.06 1.37
N SER A 286 -43.37 -40.81 0.35
CA SER A 286 -44.23 -40.30 -0.74
C SER A 286 -45.60 -39.80 -0.29
N LYS A 287 -46.05 -40.12 0.93
CA LYS A 287 -47.32 -39.62 1.48
C LYS A 287 -47.30 -38.11 1.72
N ALA A 288 -46.16 -37.56 2.11
CA ALA A 288 -45.96 -36.12 2.30
C ALA A 288 -45.46 -35.43 1.01
N GLY A 289 -45.63 -36.06 -0.16
CA GLY A 289 -45.17 -35.51 -1.44
C GLY A 289 -45.84 -34.18 -1.79
N SER A 290 -47.16 -34.07 -1.60
CA SER A 290 -47.89 -32.81 -1.82
C SER A 290 -47.36 -31.70 -0.92
N ASP A 291 -47.17 -32.00 0.37
CA ASP A 291 -46.77 -31.04 1.38
C ASP A 291 -45.33 -30.57 1.13
N TYR A 292 -44.46 -31.47 0.67
CA TYR A 292 -43.12 -31.11 0.19
C TYR A 292 -43.16 -30.13 -0.99
N PHE A 293 -43.92 -30.42 -2.05
CA PHE A 293 -43.98 -29.53 -3.22
C PHE A 293 -44.65 -28.20 -2.91
N ASP A 294 -45.67 -28.18 -2.06
CA ASP A 294 -46.32 -26.94 -1.60
C ASP A 294 -45.34 -26.09 -0.78
N ASN A 295 -44.58 -26.70 0.13
CA ASN A 295 -43.55 -26.03 0.89
C ASN A 295 -42.38 -25.54 0.02
N LEU A 296 -41.96 -26.32 -0.98
CA LEU A 296 -40.96 -25.94 -1.97
C LEU A 296 -41.40 -24.67 -2.72
N GLN A 297 -42.65 -24.63 -3.19
CA GLN A 297 -43.18 -23.46 -3.90
C GLN A 297 -43.32 -22.23 -2.99
N GLN A 298 -43.83 -22.43 -1.77
CA GLN A 298 -44.02 -21.36 -0.79
C GLN A 298 -42.73 -20.83 -0.16
N SER A 299 -41.62 -21.56 -0.25
CA SER A 299 -40.33 -21.14 0.29
C SER A 299 -39.56 -20.16 -0.62
N ASN A 300 -39.97 -20.04 -1.89
CA ASN A 300 -39.24 -19.32 -2.95
C ASN A 300 -37.80 -19.82 -3.21
N ILE A 301 -37.39 -21.00 -2.72
CA ILE A 301 -35.99 -21.47 -2.83
C ILE A 301 -35.59 -21.74 -4.29
N LEU A 302 -36.56 -22.06 -5.16
CA LEU A 302 -36.30 -22.28 -6.59
C LEU A 302 -35.81 -21.01 -7.30
N GLU A 303 -36.17 -19.82 -6.80
CA GLU A 303 -35.64 -18.56 -7.31
C GLU A 303 -34.12 -18.46 -7.07
N LEU A 304 -33.67 -18.90 -5.90
CA LEU A 304 -32.24 -18.98 -5.59
C LEU A 304 -31.53 -20.05 -6.42
N TYR A 305 -32.19 -21.18 -6.73
CA TYR A 305 -31.64 -22.19 -7.65
C TYR A 305 -31.46 -21.64 -9.06
N LYS A 306 -32.44 -20.90 -9.58
CA LYS A 306 -32.35 -20.23 -10.88
C LYS A 306 -31.24 -19.18 -10.88
N PHE A 307 -31.12 -18.41 -9.80
CA PHE A 307 -30.05 -17.42 -9.61
C PHE A 307 -28.67 -18.06 -9.69
N LEU A 308 -28.44 -19.11 -8.90
CA LEU A 308 -27.17 -19.84 -8.91
C LEU A 308 -26.90 -20.48 -10.27
N LEU A 309 -27.91 -21.07 -10.93
CA LEU A 309 -27.75 -21.62 -12.27
C LEU A 309 -27.25 -20.58 -13.28
N TRP A 310 -27.77 -19.34 -13.21
CA TRP A 310 -27.38 -18.26 -14.10
C TRP A 310 -25.95 -17.78 -13.81
N PHE A 311 -25.67 -17.38 -12.57
CA PHE A 311 -24.40 -16.73 -12.21
C PHE A 311 -23.22 -17.70 -11.98
N LEU A 312 -23.45 -19.01 -11.87
CA LEU A 312 -22.36 -19.98 -11.84
C LEU A 312 -21.80 -20.33 -13.23
N ARG A 313 -22.38 -19.77 -14.30
CA ARG A 313 -21.82 -19.91 -15.65
C ARG A 313 -20.65 -18.98 -15.83
N THR A 314 -19.60 -19.47 -16.46
CA THR A 314 -18.35 -18.73 -16.65
C THR A 314 -18.57 -17.40 -17.35
N GLU A 315 -19.43 -17.35 -18.37
CA GLU A 315 -19.75 -16.11 -19.11
C GLU A 315 -20.38 -15.03 -18.23
N ASN A 316 -21.45 -15.37 -17.50
CA ASN A 316 -22.18 -14.43 -16.67
C ASN A 316 -21.33 -13.94 -15.48
N LEU A 317 -20.60 -14.85 -14.83
CA LEU A 317 -19.72 -14.49 -13.73
C LEU A 317 -18.56 -13.61 -14.20
N ARG A 318 -17.96 -13.95 -15.34
CA ARG A 318 -16.89 -13.16 -15.95
C ARG A 318 -17.37 -11.75 -16.29
N ASP A 319 -18.54 -11.62 -16.89
CA ASP A 319 -19.06 -10.33 -17.33
C ASP A 319 -19.43 -9.45 -16.12
N TRP A 320 -19.99 -10.05 -15.06
CA TRP A 320 -20.19 -9.36 -13.77
C TRP A 320 -18.86 -8.92 -13.13
N LEU A 321 -17.86 -9.82 -13.03
CA LEU A 321 -16.54 -9.48 -12.50
C LEU A 321 -15.87 -8.36 -13.30
N PHE A 322 -16.00 -8.41 -14.64
CA PHE A 322 -15.48 -7.37 -15.52
C PHE A 322 -16.14 -6.02 -15.25
N HIS A 323 -17.46 -5.99 -15.06
CA HIS A 323 -18.19 -4.79 -14.70
C HIS A 323 -17.73 -4.23 -13.35
N VAL A 324 -17.56 -5.08 -12.33
CA VAL A 324 -17.02 -4.70 -11.03
C VAL A 324 -15.63 -4.07 -11.19
N ILE A 325 -14.69 -4.73 -11.89
CA ILE A 325 -13.34 -4.20 -12.14
C ILE A 325 -13.39 -2.83 -12.84
N ARG A 326 -14.27 -2.67 -13.85
CA ARG A 326 -14.44 -1.42 -14.58
C ARG A 326 -14.91 -0.28 -13.67
N GLU A 327 -15.89 -0.55 -12.81
CA GLU A 327 -16.36 0.44 -11.83
C GLU A 327 -15.28 0.82 -10.81
N GLU A 328 -14.49 -0.14 -10.32
CA GLU A 328 -13.44 0.14 -9.33
C GLU A 328 -12.31 1.00 -9.89
N ILE A 329 -11.89 0.71 -11.12
CA ILE A 329 -10.82 1.45 -11.78
C ILE A 329 -11.30 2.87 -12.12
N SER A 330 -12.54 3.03 -12.60
CA SER A 330 -13.11 4.33 -12.98
C SER A 330 -13.42 5.25 -11.80
N HIS A 331 -13.97 4.75 -10.69
CA HIS A 331 -14.41 5.58 -9.55
C HIS A 331 -13.28 6.33 -8.83
N ASN A 332 -12.03 5.83 -8.83
CA ASN A 332 -10.91 6.52 -8.19
C ASN A 332 -9.98 7.21 -9.20
N THR A 333 -10.51 7.67 -10.34
CA THR A 333 -9.74 8.45 -11.31
C THR A 333 -9.53 9.88 -10.82
N ILE A 334 -8.28 10.24 -10.51
CA ILE A 334 -7.93 11.62 -10.17
C ILE A 334 -7.82 12.43 -11.47
N LEU A 335 -8.48 13.58 -11.49
CA LEU A 335 -8.39 14.53 -12.60
C LEU A 335 -7.00 15.17 -12.66
N GLU A 336 -6.44 15.28 -13.87
CA GLU A 336 -5.13 15.92 -14.07
C GLU A 336 -5.13 17.38 -13.63
N GLN A 337 -6.29 18.05 -13.73
CA GLN A 337 -6.46 19.42 -13.26
C GLN A 337 -6.28 19.55 -11.74
N TYR A 338 -6.69 18.55 -10.95
CA TYR A 338 -6.47 18.55 -9.51
C TYR A 338 -4.97 18.43 -9.19
N ILE A 339 -4.26 17.51 -9.84
CA ILE A 339 -2.81 17.34 -9.68
C ILE A 339 -2.08 18.63 -10.04
N ARG A 340 -2.50 19.31 -11.11
CA ARG A 340 -1.95 20.60 -11.53
C ARG A 340 -2.21 21.71 -10.50
N ASN A 341 -3.42 21.79 -9.97
CA ASN A 341 -3.75 22.77 -8.94
C ASN A 341 -2.90 22.56 -7.68
N VAL A 342 -2.69 21.31 -7.26
CA VAL A 342 -1.82 20.97 -6.12
C VAL A 342 -0.37 21.35 -6.40
N TYR A 343 0.13 21.08 -7.61
CA TYR A 343 1.47 21.50 -8.02
C TYR A 343 1.65 23.02 -7.98
N ASP A 344 0.69 23.76 -8.55
CA ASP A 344 0.72 25.21 -8.59
C ASP A 344 0.65 25.81 -7.18
N ASP A 345 -0.18 25.27 -6.28
CA ASP A 345 -0.23 25.67 -4.85
C ASP A 345 1.10 25.44 -4.13
N LEU A 346 1.68 24.24 -4.27
CA LEU A 346 2.97 23.91 -3.66
C LEU A 346 4.08 24.83 -4.19
N ARG A 347 4.11 25.08 -5.49
CA ARG A 347 5.14 25.90 -6.14
C ARG A 347 5.00 27.40 -5.81
N LEU A 348 3.79 27.95 -5.89
CA LEU A 348 3.55 29.39 -5.80
C LEU A 348 3.38 29.88 -4.35
N HIS A 349 2.97 29.02 -3.43
CA HIS A 349 2.77 29.40 -2.03
C HIS A 349 3.77 28.68 -1.13
N THR A 350 3.71 27.35 -1.06
CA THR A 350 4.45 26.58 -0.04
C THR A 350 5.97 26.72 -0.16
N LEU A 351 6.53 26.61 -1.37
CA LEU A 351 7.98 26.76 -1.60
C LEU A 351 8.46 28.19 -1.36
N ILE A 352 7.66 29.20 -1.74
CA ILE A 352 8.00 30.62 -1.54
C ILE A 352 7.99 30.96 -0.05
N ASP A 353 6.97 30.51 0.68
CA ASP A 353 6.87 30.72 2.13
C ASP A 353 8.01 30.02 2.87
N CYS A 354 8.37 28.80 2.45
CA CYS A 354 9.52 28.09 2.98
C CYS A 354 10.83 28.87 2.78
N SER A 355 11.07 29.34 1.55
CA SER A 355 12.25 30.15 1.22
C SER A 355 12.31 31.44 2.04
N SER A 356 11.18 32.15 2.14
CA SER A 356 11.04 33.37 2.93
C SER A 356 11.33 33.12 4.41
N SER A 357 10.78 32.03 4.97
CA SER A 357 11.03 31.64 6.36
C SER A 357 12.52 31.31 6.62
N MET A 358 13.19 30.63 5.68
CA MET A 358 14.61 30.31 5.81
C MET A 358 15.49 31.55 5.77
N HIS A 359 15.22 32.47 4.84
CA HIS A 359 15.92 33.74 4.77
C HIS A 359 15.62 34.63 5.97
N ALA A 360 14.40 34.57 6.53
CA ALA A 360 14.05 35.29 7.75
C ALA A 360 14.82 34.77 8.97
N GLU A 361 14.96 33.46 9.15
CA GLU A 361 15.79 32.90 10.22
C GLU A 361 17.28 33.26 10.03
N LEU A 362 17.79 33.21 8.80
CA LEU A 362 19.16 33.63 8.49
C LEU A 362 19.41 35.07 8.96
N GLN A 363 18.53 36.01 8.59
CA GLN A 363 18.70 37.43 8.85
C GLN A 363 18.39 37.85 10.29
N LYS A 364 17.32 37.31 10.88
CA LYS A 364 16.80 37.76 12.19
C LYS A 364 17.38 36.97 13.36
N ASP A 365 17.75 35.71 13.15
CA ASP A 365 18.20 34.83 14.22
C ASP A 365 19.68 34.48 14.04
N PHE A 366 20.07 33.85 12.91
CA PHE A 366 21.40 33.25 12.76
C PHE A 366 22.54 34.26 12.71
N ILE A 367 22.46 35.27 11.83
CA ILE A 367 23.49 36.33 11.72
C ILE A 367 23.68 37.07 13.05
N PRO A 368 22.64 37.67 13.67
CA PRO A 368 22.84 38.46 14.88
C PRO A 368 23.29 37.61 16.08
N ASN A 369 22.82 36.37 16.21
CA ASN A 369 23.27 35.48 17.29
C ASN A 369 24.73 35.06 17.11
N THR A 370 25.15 34.83 15.87
CA THR A 370 26.53 34.42 15.56
C THR A 370 27.48 35.60 15.75
N ASP A 371 27.13 36.79 15.27
CA ASP A 371 27.92 38.00 15.53
C ASP A 371 28.05 38.27 17.03
N LYS A 372 26.96 38.14 17.78
CA LYS A 372 26.96 38.28 19.25
C LYS A 372 27.86 37.23 19.91
N PHE A 373 27.85 35.99 19.44
CA PHE A 373 28.72 34.93 19.95
C PHE A 373 30.20 35.27 19.75
N PHE A 374 30.60 35.69 18.55
CA PHE A 374 31.98 36.10 18.26
C PHE A 374 32.41 37.34 19.05
N LEU A 375 31.52 38.32 19.24
CA LEU A 375 31.82 39.55 20.00
C LEU A 375 31.85 39.35 21.53
N GLN A 376 31.06 38.42 22.08
CA GLN A 376 30.91 38.26 23.53
C GLN A 376 31.64 37.03 24.08
N LYS A 377 31.57 35.89 23.39
CA LYS A 377 32.05 34.58 23.85
C LYS A 377 33.35 34.15 23.18
N LEU A 378 33.72 34.75 22.05
CA LEU A 378 34.94 34.43 21.31
C LEU A 378 35.81 35.67 21.03
N ARG A 379 35.99 36.48 22.09
CA ARG A 379 36.85 37.68 22.06
C ARG A 379 38.33 37.29 21.87
N TRP A 380 39.11 38.18 21.27
CA TRP A 380 40.53 37.96 20.97
C TRP A 380 41.36 37.51 22.18
N TRP A 381 41.08 38.03 23.38
CA TRP A 381 41.83 37.68 24.58
C TRP A 381 41.54 36.24 25.04
N MET A 382 40.37 35.68 24.69
CA MET A 382 40.04 34.29 24.99
C MET A 382 40.86 33.30 24.16
N LEU A 383 41.45 33.73 23.04
CA LEU A 383 42.36 32.90 22.25
C LEU A 383 43.59 32.47 23.05
N TYR A 384 44.09 33.34 23.95
CA TYR A 384 45.21 33.03 24.84
C TYR A 384 44.81 32.09 25.98
N TRP A 385 43.57 32.14 26.45
CA TRP A 385 43.08 31.31 27.56
C TRP A 385 42.54 29.95 27.10
N LYS A 386 42.04 29.87 25.86
CA LYS A 386 41.30 28.73 25.31
C LYS A 386 41.81 28.29 23.94
N ASN A 387 43.11 28.34 23.70
CA ASN A 387 43.72 28.05 22.40
C ASN A 387 43.20 26.73 21.76
N ASP A 388 43.15 25.63 22.53
CA ASP A 388 42.63 24.33 22.04
C ASP A 388 41.09 24.18 22.14
N ASN A 389 40.41 25.10 22.83
CA ASN A 389 38.97 25.03 23.13
C ASN A 389 38.11 25.90 22.19
N VAL A 390 38.72 26.71 21.32
CA VAL A 390 37.98 27.53 20.33
C VAL A 390 37.22 26.64 19.34
N GLU A 391 37.85 25.57 18.88
CA GLU A 391 37.24 24.59 17.97
C GLU A 391 35.98 23.97 18.59
N TYR A 392 36.11 23.40 19.79
CA TYR A 392 34.99 22.80 20.53
C TYR A 392 33.88 23.81 20.82
N ALA A 393 34.22 25.03 21.23
CA ALA A 393 33.22 26.07 21.49
C ALA A 393 32.43 26.46 20.22
N LEU A 394 33.07 26.48 19.05
CA LEU A 394 32.40 26.73 17.78
C LEU A 394 31.57 25.54 17.32
N LYS A 395 32.09 24.31 17.46
CA LYS A 395 31.36 23.08 17.14
C LYS A 395 30.08 22.98 17.98
N ASP A 396 30.16 23.20 19.29
CA ASP A 396 29.02 23.18 20.19
C ASP A 396 28.00 24.28 19.84
N TYR A 397 28.49 25.48 19.53
CA TYR A 397 27.63 26.59 19.13
C TYR A 397 26.85 26.29 17.84
N PHE A 398 27.53 25.85 16.78
CA PHE A 398 26.86 25.54 15.51
C PHE A 398 26.03 24.25 15.59
N MET A 399 26.40 23.27 16.41
CA MET A 399 25.55 22.10 16.67
C MET A 399 24.18 22.53 17.22
N ALA A 400 24.15 23.47 18.17
CA ALA A 400 22.93 23.92 18.81
C ALA A 400 22.16 25.01 18.05
N ASN A 401 22.86 25.94 17.38
CA ASN A 401 22.26 27.18 16.88
C ASN A 401 22.24 27.31 15.35
N PHE A 402 22.76 26.34 14.59
CA PHE A 402 22.74 26.40 13.13
C PHE A 402 21.34 26.11 12.57
N MET A 403 20.59 27.18 12.31
CA MET A 403 19.30 27.25 11.59
C MET A 403 18.36 26.05 11.79
N PRO A 404 18.03 25.67 13.04
CA PRO A 404 17.22 24.48 13.31
C PRO A 404 15.80 24.60 12.75
N LYS A 405 15.21 25.80 12.72
CA LYS A 405 13.84 25.99 12.20
C LYS A 405 13.81 25.73 10.70
N SER A 406 14.79 26.23 9.96
CA SER A 406 14.93 26.03 8.51
C SER A 406 15.14 24.57 8.14
N ILE A 407 15.98 23.84 8.89
CA ILE A 407 16.17 22.40 8.68
C ILE A 407 14.83 21.66 8.85
N SER A 408 14.08 21.98 9.91
CA SER A 408 12.76 21.38 10.15
C SER A 408 11.73 21.77 9.09
N ALA A 409 11.69 23.04 8.68
CA ALA A 409 10.77 23.55 7.66
C ALA A 409 11.01 22.89 6.31
N TYR A 410 12.28 22.72 5.91
CA TYR A 410 12.63 21.97 4.70
C TYR A 410 12.08 20.54 4.72
N ASN A 411 12.33 19.81 5.82
CA ASN A 411 11.90 18.43 5.95
C ASN A 411 10.37 18.32 5.98
N TYR A 412 9.71 19.28 6.62
CA TYR A 412 8.25 19.36 6.65
C TYR A 412 7.67 19.59 5.26
N VAL A 413 8.16 20.59 4.52
CA VAL A 413 7.70 20.90 3.16
C VAL A 413 7.99 19.74 2.21
N LYS A 414 9.16 19.10 2.34
CA LYS A 414 9.46 17.87 1.61
C LYS A 414 8.41 16.79 1.86
N GLY A 415 8.06 16.53 3.13
CA GLY A 415 7.00 15.59 3.50
C GLY A 415 5.63 15.99 2.94
N GLN A 416 5.32 17.28 2.92
CA GLN A 416 4.07 17.82 2.39
C GLN A 416 3.98 17.65 0.86
N VAL A 417 5.08 17.85 0.12
CA VAL A 417 5.17 17.61 -1.32
C VAL A 417 4.86 16.14 -1.64
N VAL A 418 5.48 15.22 -0.89
CA VAL A 418 5.23 13.79 -1.03
C VAL A 418 3.77 13.48 -0.72
N ALA A 419 3.26 13.86 0.46
CA ALA A 419 1.91 13.50 0.90
C ALA A 419 0.80 14.04 -0.01
N ARG A 420 0.97 15.24 -0.60
CA ARG A 420 -0.07 15.86 -1.44
C ARG A 420 -0.04 15.41 -2.90
N LEU A 421 1.13 15.03 -3.43
CA LEU A 421 1.24 14.51 -4.81
C LEU A 421 1.11 12.99 -4.88
N GLU A 422 1.35 12.29 -3.76
CA GLU A 422 1.12 10.86 -3.62
C GLU A 422 -0.30 10.51 -3.15
N ASP A 423 -1.29 11.23 -3.65
CA ASP A 423 -2.70 11.08 -3.24
C ASP A 423 -3.40 9.88 -3.91
N GLN A 424 -2.77 9.27 -4.93
CA GLN A 424 -3.34 8.08 -5.57
C GLN A 424 -3.12 6.86 -4.69
N LYS A 425 -4.21 6.38 -4.11
CA LYS A 425 -4.23 5.15 -3.31
C LYS A 425 -3.64 4.00 -4.11
N PHE A 426 -2.77 3.25 -3.43
CA PHE A 426 -2.17 2.00 -3.90
C PHE A 426 -1.18 2.09 -5.07
N ALA A 427 -0.92 3.32 -5.55
CA ALA A 427 -0.03 3.54 -6.68
C ALA A 427 1.43 3.36 -6.27
N LYS A 428 2.23 2.77 -7.16
CA LYS A 428 3.68 2.71 -7.01
C LYS A 428 4.31 3.94 -7.65
N TYR A 429 4.70 4.89 -6.82
CA TYR A 429 5.48 6.04 -7.25
C TYR A 429 6.93 5.63 -7.53
N PRO A 430 7.58 6.19 -8.56
CA PRO A 430 8.95 5.87 -8.86
C PRO A 430 9.86 6.45 -7.75
N ASP A 431 10.70 5.59 -7.16
CA ASP A 431 11.71 5.95 -6.14
C ASP A 431 12.78 6.85 -6.76
N THR A 432 12.44 8.12 -6.94
CA THR A 432 13.21 8.98 -7.84
C THR A 432 14.30 9.71 -7.08
N PHE A 433 14.08 10.19 -5.85
CA PHE A 433 15.10 11.00 -5.16
C PHE A 433 14.99 10.97 -3.63
N SER A 434 16.03 10.48 -2.95
CA SER A 434 16.27 10.74 -1.53
C SER A 434 17.29 11.87 -1.36
N ILE A 435 16.94 13.09 -1.79
CA ILE A 435 17.80 14.26 -1.55
C ILE A 435 17.86 14.50 -0.04
N SER A 436 19.04 14.33 0.55
CA SER A 436 19.31 14.72 1.93
C SER A 436 19.19 16.24 2.07
N ASN A 437 18.78 16.71 3.24
CA ASN A 437 18.60 18.14 3.48
C ASN A 437 19.92 18.89 3.24
N PRO A 438 20.02 19.80 2.24
CA PRO A 438 21.27 20.47 1.91
C PRO A 438 21.82 21.35 3.04
N LEU A 439 20.94 21.93 3.87
CA LEU A 439 21.35 22.73 5.03
C LEU A 439 21.94 21.85 6.14
N ASP A 440 21.39 20.67 6.34
CA ASP A 440 21.93 19.72 7.33
C ASP A 440 23.28 19.15 6.86
N ALA A 441 23.40 18.83 5.56
CA ALA A 441 24.69 18.44 4.97
C ALA A 441 25.73 19.56 5.10
N PHE A 442 25.35 20.82 4.87
CA PHE A 442 26.23 21.97 5.07
C PHE A 442 26.63 22.15 6.53
N LYS A 443 25.68 21.99 7.48
CA LYS A 443 25.95 22.01 8.91
C LYS A 443 27.01 20.98 9.29
N GLN A 444 26.88 19.74 8.83
CA GLN A 444 27.83 18.68 9.12
C GLN A 444 29.22 18.98 8.55
N ASN A 445 29.30 19.49 7.32
CA ASN A 445 30.57 19.91 6.72
C ASN A 445 31.23 21.06 7.51
N LEU A 446 30.45 22.10 7.85
CA LEU A 446 30.92 23.21 8.66
C LEU A 446 31.53 22.73 9.98
N ILE A 447 30.84 21.83 10.67
CA ILE A 447 31.22 21.36 12.00
C ILE A 447 32.43 20.43 11.93
N ASN A 448 32.44 19.47 11.01
CA ASN A 448 33.45 18.41 11.00
C ASN A 448 34.76 18.83 10.33
N GLU A 449 34.71 19.66 9.29
CA GLU A 449 35.88 19.96 8.45
C GLU A 449 36.31 21.42 8.55
N ARG A 450 35.39 22.37 8.33
CA ARG A 450 35.78 23.77 8.11
C ARG A 450 36.22 24.49 9.36
N ILE A 451 35.58 24.27 10.51
CA ILE A 451 36.01 24.90 11.77
C ILE A 451 37.46 24.51 12.10
N LEU A 452 37.81 23.24 11.92
CA LEU A 452 39.15 22.72 12.15
C LEU A 452 40.17 23.33 11.17
N LEU A 453 39.86 23.30 9.87
CA LEU A 453 40.82 23.70 8.83
C LEU A 453 40.98 25.21 8.67
N GLU A 454 39.90 25.98 8.84
CA GLU A 454 39.88 27.42 8.55
C GLU A 454 40.10 28.27 9.81
N VAL A 455 39.47 27.92 10.94
CA VAL A 455 39.50 28.77 12.15
C VAL A 455 40.67 28.44 13.05
N GLN A 456 40.87 27.17 13.40
CA GLN A 456 41.89 26.78 14.36
C GLN A 456 43.32 27.02 13.86
N LEU A 457 43.58 26.80 12.57
CA LEU A 457 44.87 27.10 11.96
C LEU A 457 45.22 28.59 12.07
N VAL A 458 44.23 29.47 11.87
CA VAL A 458 44.44 30.93 11.99
C VAL A 458 44.65 31.36 13.43
N VAL A 459 43.94 30.76 14.39
CA VAL A 459 44.16 31.02 15.83
C VAL A 459 45.62 30.73 16.22
N TYR A 460 46.15 29.56 15.88
CA TYR A 460 47.54 29.23 16.18
C TYR A 460 48.54 30.15 15.45
N ALA A 461 48.31 30.43 14.17
CA ALA A 461 49.20 31.29 13.38
C ALA A 461 49.26 32.72 13.94
N THR A 462 48.12 33.28 14.34
CA THR A 462 48.02 34.62 14.92
C THR A 462 48.67 34.70 16.30
N ILE A 463 48.47 33.70 17.17
CA ILE A 463 49.13 33.68 18.49
C ILE A 463 50.65 33.52 18.35
N MET A 464 51.10 32.58 17.51
CA MET A 464 52.54 32.32 17.32
C MET A 464 53.26 33.52 16.70
N SER A 465 52.66 34.16 15.70
CA SER A 465 53.26 35.36 15.10
C SER A 465 53.36 36.51 16.12
N ALA A 466 52.32 36.75 16.93
CA ALA A 466 52.38 37.76 17.98
C ALA A 466 53.45 37.44 19.04
N PHE A 467 53.59 36.16 19.41
CA PHE A 467 54.59 35.72 20.36
C PHE A 467 56.01 35.92 19.84
N ILE A 468 56.31 35.42 18.64
CA ILE A 468 57.66 35.43 18.05
C ILE A 468 58.12 36.84 17.69
N TYR A 469 57.24 37.67 17.12
CA TYR A 469 57.65 38.98 16.60
C TYR A 469 57.61 40.10 17.65
N TYR A 470 56.78 39.98 18.69
CA TYR A 470 56.60 41.05 19.68
C TYR A 470 56.88 40.62 21.11
N GLN A 471 56.30 39.52 21.58
CA GLN A 471 56.38 39.18 23.02
C GLN A 471 57.77 38.66 23.41
N LEU A 472 58.33 37.75 22.60
CA LEU A 472 59.61 37.09 22.87
C LEU A 472 60.81 38.06 22.73
N PRO A 473 60.95 38.87 21.67
CA PRO A 473 62.11 39.75 21.51
C PRO A 473 62.21 40.81 22.61
N PHE A 474 61.09 41.44 22.98
CA PHE A 474 61.04 42.44 24.05
C PHE A 474 61.25 41.83 25.44
N THR A 475 60.80 40.60 25.67
CA THR A 475 61.06 39.88 26.93
C THR A 475 62.55 39.52 27.06
N ILE A 476 63.17 39.04 25.98
CA ILE A 476 64.61 38.75 25.95
C ILE A 476 65.43 40.03 26.15
N LEU A 477 65.09 41.10 25.43
CA LEU A 477 65.79 42.38 25.52
C LEU A 477 65.71 42.99 26.92
N SER A 478 64.56 42.85 27.58
CA SER A 478 64.36 43.25 28.98
C SER A 478 65.20 42.40 29.96
N LEU A 479 65.23 41.08 29.81
CA LEU A 479 66.02 40.17 30.65
C LEU A 479 67.52 40.41 30.50
N LEU A 480 68.01 40.56 29.27
CA LEU A 480 69.40 40.88 28.98
C LEU A 480 69.76 42.29 29.51
N GLY A 481 68.86 43.25 29.32
CA GLY A 481 69.01 44.62 29.82
C GLY A 481 69.16 44.69 31.34
N TYR A 482 68.34 43.93 32.08
CA TYR A 482 68.43 43.84 33.54
C TYR A 482 69.69 43.08 33.99
N GLY A 483 69.94 41.90 33.40
CA GLY A 483 71.00 40.99 33.84
C GLY A 483 72.42 41.43 33.50
N TRP A 484 72.63 42.08 32.34
CA TRP A 484 73.96 42.43 31.84
C TRP A 484 74.24 43.94 31.76
N PHE A 485 73.21 44.78 31.58
CA PHE A 485 73.40 46.21 31.31
C PHE A 485 72.97 47.13 32.46
N GLY A 486 72.58 46.57 33.62
CA GLY A 486 72.26 47.33 34.82
C GLY A 486 71.00 48.19 34.71
N ILE A 487 70.09 47.86 33.79
CA ILE A 487 68.81 48.56 33.65
C ILE A 487 67.98 48.37 34.94
N GLN A 488 67.38 49.45 35.44
CA GLN A 488 66.50 49.37 36.61
C GLN A 488 65.33 48.41 36.35
N ALA A 489 64.95 47.63 37.37
CA ALA A 489 63.85 46.65 37.28
C ALA A 489 62.54 47.26 36.73
N LYS A 490 62.24 48.52 37.08
CA LYS A 490 61.05 49.24 36.58
C LYS A 490 61.07 49.41 35.06
N THR A 491 62.23 49.72 34.48
CA THR A 491 62.40 49.91 33.04
C THR A 491 62.36 48.59 32.30
N ALA A 492 62.94 47.53 32.86
CA ALA A 492 62.84 46.17 32.32
C ALA A 492 61.37 45.70 32.26
N ILE A 493 60.62 45.87 33.35
CA ILE A 493 59.19 45.55 33.41
C ILE A 493 58.41 46.35 32.35
N ALA A 494 58.70 47.64 32.19
CA ALA A 494 58.05 48.48 31.19
C ALA A 494 58.30 47.97 29.76
N VAL A 495 59.54 47.63 29.40
CA VAL A 495 59.91 47.09 28.08
C VAL A 495 59.22 45.76 27.80
N THR A 496 59.20 44.85 28.78
CA THR A 496 58.45 43.58 28.66
C THR A 496 56.96 43.85 28.47
N SER A 497 56.35 44.70 29.30
CA SER A 497 54.93 45.02 29.21
C SER A 497 54.54 45.63 27.86
N LEU A 498 55.41 46.45 27.27
CA LEU A 498 55.21 47.03 25.94
C LEU A 498 55.20 45.94 24.85
N GLY A 499 56.12 44.97 24.90
CA GLY A 499 56.12 43.81 24.00
C GLY A 499 54.83 42.98 24.09
N TRP A 500 54.33 42.77 25.31
CA TRP A 500 53.05 42.09 25.53
C TRP A 500 51.85 42.87 24.99
N VAL A 501 51.79 44.18 25.23
CA VAL A 501 50.72 45.05 24.70
C VAL A 501 50.72 45.07 23.17
N LEU A 502 51.88 45.18 22.54
CA LEU A 502 52.00 45.14 21.07
C LEU A 502 51.58 43.78 20.51
N GLY A 503 51.98 42.68 21.14
CA GLY A 503 51.55 41.33 20.76
C GLY A 503 50.03 41.16 20.86
N PHE A 504 49.42 41.61 21.96
CA PHE A 504 47.97 41.57 22.14
C PHE A 504 47.21 42.43 21.12
N ASN A 505 47.72 43.63 20.81
CA ASN A 505 47.13 44.49 19.80
C ASN A 505 47.16 43.83 18.41
N GLN A 506 48.27 43.16 18.07
CA GLN A 506 48.38 42.43 16.81
C GLN A 506 47.39 41.26 16.71
N VAL A 507 47.26 40.46 17.78
CA VAL A 507 46.26 39.37 17.84
C VAL A 507 44.85 39.93 17.71
N SER A 508 44.53 41.00 18.43
CA SER A 508 43.22 41.64 18.35
C SER A 508 42.88 42.09 16.93
N LYS A 509 43.82 42.76 16.25
CA LYS A 509 43.61 43.27 14.89
C LYS A 509 43.42 42.13 13.88
N GLN A 510 44.31 41.14 13.89
CA GLN A 510 44.23 40.00 12.97
C GLN A 510 42.98 39.16 13.20
N TRP A 511 42.63 38.89 14.46
CA TRP A 511 41.44 38.12 14.80
C TRP A 511 40.15 38.84 14.37
N HIS A 512 40.08 40.15 14.56
CA HIS A 512 38.92 40.93 14.16
C HIS A 512 38.74 40.95 12.63
N GLU A 513 39.83 41.13 11.88
CA GLU A 513 39.80 41.10 10.42
C GLU A 513 39.43 39.72 9.88
N PHE A 514 39.99 38.65 10.47
CA PHE A 514 39.67 37.27 10.10
C PHE A 514 38.21 36.94 10.38
N SER A 515 37.73 37.16 11.61
CA SER A 515 36.36 36.83 12.01
C SER A 515 35.33 37.56 11.15
N HIS A 516 35.54 38.84 10.85
CA HIS A 516 34.63 39.59 9.98
C HIS A 516 34.60 39.04 8.55
N LYS A 517 35.77 38.71 7.96
CA LYS A 517 35.84 38.14 6.60
C LYS A 517 35.23 36.74 6.55
N TRP A 518 35.52 35.91 7.55
CA TRP A 518 35.04 34.53 7.63
C TRP A 518 33.52 34.46 7.82
N LEU A 519 32.96 35.28 8.72
CA LEU A 519 31.51 35.34 8.94
C LEU A 519 30.76 35.85 7.71
N ALA A 520 31.26 36.89 7.04
CA ALA A 520 30.66 37.38 5.80
C ALA A 520 30.58 36.27 4.73
N LYS A 521 31.69 35.53 4.55
CA LYS A 521 31.74 34.38 3.64
C LYS A 521 30.75 33.27 4.04
N LEU A 522 30.69 32.93 5.33
CA LEU A 522 29.75 31.93 5.85
C LEU A 522 28.30 32.32 5.56
N TYR A 523 27.92 33.57 5.82
CA TYR A 523 26.55 34.05 5.61
C TYR A 523 26.16 34.02 4.13
N ASP A 524 27.08 34.42 3.24
CA ASP A 524 26.85 34.35 1.80
C ASP A 524 26.70 32.91 1.30
N GLU A 525 27.54 31.99 1.78
CA GLU A 525 27.44 30.58 1.43
C GLU A 525 26.13 29.95 1.94
N VAL A 526 25.72 30.23 3.18
CA VAL A 526 24.44 29.76 3.72
C VAL A 526 23.28 30.31 2.90
N ARG A 527 23.32 31.59 2.51
CA ARG A 527 22.33 32.20 1.62
C ARG A 527 22.25 31.48 0.26
N LEU A 528 23.40 31.09 -0.30
CA LEU A 528 23.46 30.34 -1.56
C LEU A 528 22.92 28.92 -1.39
N VAL A 529 23.19 28.25 -0.27
CA VAL A 529 22.64 26.92 0.03
C VAL A 529 21.12 26.98 0.17
N ILE A 530 20.56 27.99 0.83
CA ILE A 530 19.11 28.17 0.92
C ILE A 530 18.49 28.32 -0.47
N SER A 531 18.98 29.29 -1.25
CA SER A 531 18.39 29.61 -2.56
C SER A 531 18.60 28.50 -3.61
N LYS A 532 19.85 28.14 -3.89
CA LYS A 532 20.16 27.16 -4.95
C LYS A 532 20.08 25.72 -4.49
N GLY A 533 20.51 25.44 -3.26
CA GLY A 533 20.58 24.08 -2.72
C GLY A 533 19.20 23.56 -2.31
N CYS A 534 18.55 24.27 -1.39
CA CYS A 534 17.27 23.84 -0.82
C CYS A 534 16.10 24.07 -1.78
N ILE A 535 15.96 25.26 -2.36
CA ILE A 535 14.80 25.58 -3.20
C ILE A 535 14.94 24.99 -4.61
N ASP A 536 15.92 25.45 -5.38
CA ASP A 536 16.00 25.08 -6.81
C ASP A 536 16.36 23.61 -7.03
N ASN A 537 17.51 23.17 -6.49
CA ASN A 537 18.02 21.82 -6.72
C ASN A 537 17.40 20.75 -5.80
N GLY A 538 16.74 21.19 -4.72
CA GLY A 538 16.09 20.35 -3.73
C GLY A 538 14.59 20.25 -3.99
N LEU A 539 13.82 21.12 -3.33
CA LEU A 539 12.36 21.05 -3.27
C LEU A 539 11.70 21.21 -4.63
N LEU A 540 12.15 22.14 -5.48
CA LEU A 540 11.55 22.36 -6.80
C LEU A 540 11.81 21.19 -7.74
N LYS A 541 13.03 20.64 -7.73
CA LYS A 541 13.39 19.46 -8.52
C LYS A 541 12.59 18.23 -8.07
N GLU A 542 12.46 18.03 -6.76
CA GLU A 542 11.65 16.95 -6.20
C GLU A 542 10.17 17.13 -6.55
N LEU A 543 9.63 18.34 -6.40
CA LEU A 543 8.26 18.68 -6.78
C LEU A 543 7.97 18.36 -8.25
N ASN A 544 8.86 18.77 -9.16
CA ASN A 544 8.72 18.49 -10.59
C ASN A 544 8.76 16.98 -10.89
N ALA A 545 9.70 16.25 -10.29
CA ALA A 545 9.80 14.80 -10.49
C ALA A 545 8.55 14.06 -9.98
N ARG A 546 8.03 14.44 -8.81
CA ARG A 546 6.82 13.87 -8.22
C ARG A 546 5.57 14.22 -9.01
N TYR A 547 5.49 15.45 -9.53
CA TYR A 547 4.39 15.89 -10.39
C TYR A 547 4.31 15.07 -11.68
N GLU A 548 5.43 14.88 -12.38
CA GLU A 548 5.46 14.04 -13.60
C GLU A 548 5.09 12.58 -13.27
N GLY A 549 5.59 12.03 -12.16
CA GLY A 549 5.20 10.70 -11.70
C GLY A 549 3.70 10.57 -11.42
N ALA A 550 3.10 11.53 -10.72
CA ALA A 550 1.67 11.53 -10.42
C ALA A 550 0.82 11.69 -11.70
N LYS A 551 1.26 12.53 -12.64
CA LYS A 551 0.62 12.73 -13.94
C LYS A 551 0.68 11.46 -14.79
N ASP A 552 1.83 10.79 -14.86
CA ASP A 552 1.98 9.54 -15.60
C ASP A 552 1.08 8.43 -15.03
N LEU A 553 1.00 8.31 -13.71
CA LEU A 553 0.10 7.35 -13.04
C LEU A 553 -1.38 7.64 -13.32
N ALA A 554 -1.78 8.92 -13.27
CA ALA A 554 -3.14 9.34 -13.62
C ALA A 554 -3.47 9.03 -15.08
N ARG A 555 -2.53 9.29 -16.01
CA ARG A 555 -2.67 8.97 -17.43
C ARG A 555 -2.83 7.46 -17.63
N ILE A 556 -1.97 6.65 -17.01
CA ILE A 556 -2.03 5.18 -17.11
C ILE A 556 -3.39 4.66 -16.64
N ARG A 557 -3.90 5.15 -15.50
CA ARG A 557 -5.21 4.73 -15.00
C ARG A 557 -6.34 5.11 -15.94
N ARG A 558 -6.31 6.32 -16.50
CA ARG A 558 -7.29 6.79 -17.48
C ARG A 558 -7.25 5.95 -18.75
N GLU A 559 -6.06 5.67 -19.28
CA GLU A 559 -5.88 4.79 -20.44
C GLU A 559 -6.46 3.38 -20.17
N VAL A 560 -6.23 2.83 -18.97
CA VAL A 560 -6.83 1.55 -18.58
C VAL A 560 -8.35 1.66 -18.49
N ALA A 561 -8.90 2.67 -17.82
CA ALA A 561 -10.35 2.85 -17.72
C ALA A 561 -11.01 2.98 -19.11
N GLU A 562 -10.47 3.83 -19.98
CA GLU A 562 -10.96 4.01 -21.35
C GLU A 562 -10.82 2.73 -22.20
N SER A 563 -9.79 1.92 -21.97
CA SER A 563 -9.65 0.63 -22.66
C SER A 563 -10.75 -0.36 -22.28
N LEU A 564 -11.18 -0.33 -21.01
CA LEU A 564 -12.22 -1.21 -20.50
C LEU A 564 -13.61 -0.73 -20.96
N ASP A 565 -13.83 0.59 -21.05
CA ASP A 565 -15.11 1.18 -21.50
C ASP A 565 -15.41 0.97 -23.00
N LYS A 566 -14.38 0.74 -23.83
CA LYS A 566 -14.56 0.43 -25.26
C LYS A 566 -15.17 -0.95 -25.52
N VAL A 567 -15.24 -1.79 -24.49
CA VAL A 567 -15.82 -3.12 -24.55
C VAL A 567 -17.24 -3.01 -23.99
N LYS A 568 -18.24 -3.12 -24.87
CA LYS A 568 -19.66 -3.10 -24.52
C LYS A 568 -20.27 -4.49 -24.59
#